data_AF-A0A0D6TQ22-F1
#
_entry.id   AF-A0A0D6TQ22-F1
#
_cell.length_a   1.000
_cell.length_b   1.000
_cell.length_c   1.000
_cell.angle_alpha   90.00
_cell.angle_beta   90.00
_cell.angle_gamma   90.00
#
_symmetry.space_group_name_H-M   'P 1'
#
loop_
_entity.id
_entity.type
_entity.pdbx_description
1 polymer ?
#
loop_
_entity_poly.entity_id
_entity_poly.type
_entity_poly.pdbx_seq_one_letter_code
_entity_poly.pdbx_strand_id
1 'polypeptide(L)'
;MIKNLILKLWIWRTFVIYKGKLPTKSEMSNPKMEYEGFSGAFIWEDEGLWETNHLLANAFKYVIHHRMTLIIGSKNDVGVMRSKKFDKQIFEMAKKYFPNWIGFDISRCSYNTDVADRMMRIRKVANWKFQKLLNEEN
;
A
#
# COMPACT_ATOMS: atom_id res chain seq x y z
N MET A 1 -14.96 15.77 7.64
CA MET A 1 -15.88 14.62 7.86
C MET A 1 -16.65 14.24 6.59
N ILE A 2 -17.32 15.17 5.91
CA ILE A 2 -18.04 14.93 4.63
C ILE A 2 -17.13 14.48 3.48
N LYS A 3 -15.96 15.12 3.29
CA LYS A 3 -14.99 14.74 2.25
C LYS A 3 -14.54 13.27 2.35
N ASN A 4 -14.33 12.75 3.58
CA ASN A 4 -13.97 11.36 3.80
C ASN A 4 -15.11 10.39 3.49
N LEU A 5 -16.37 10.80 3.72
CA LEU A 5 -17.53 9.99 3.38
C LEU A 5 -17.68 9.87 1.86
N ILE A 6 -17.59 10.98 1.13
CA ILE A 6 -17.64 11.00 -0.34
C ILE A 6 -16.52 10.12 -0.91
N LEU A 7 -15.28 10.33 -0.46
CA LEU A 7 -14.13 9.53 -0.88
C LEU A 7 -14.34 8.03 -0.60
N LYS A 8 -14.86 7.68 0.58
CA LYS A 8 -15.15 6.28 0.94
C LYS A 8 -16.19 5.66 0.02
N LEU A 9 -17.24 6.41 -0.37
CA LEU A 9 -18.25 5.94 -1.32
C LEU A 9 -17.66 5.73 -2.73
N TRP A 10 -16.77 6.63 -3.17
CA TRP A 10 -16.04 6.46 -4.42
C TRP A 10 -15.16 5.21 -4.41
N ILE A 11 -14.37 5.01 -3.35
CA ILE A 11 -13.53 3.81 -3.18
C ILE A 11 -14.40 2.54 -3.16
N TRP A 12 -15.51 2.57 -2.42
CA TRP A 12 -16.44 1.46 -2.36
C TRP A 12 -16.97 1.09 -3.75
N ARG A 13 -17.42 2.08 -4.53
CA ARG A 13 -17.86 1.87 -5.91
C ARG A 13 -16.75 1.26 -6.78
N THR A 14 -15.52 1.76 -6.66
CA THR A 14 -14.35 1.19 -7.35
C THR A 14 -14.15 -0.28 -6.97
N PHE A 15 -14.19 -0.63 -5.69
CA PHE A 15 -14.04 -2.03 -5.25
C PHE A 15 -15.14 -2.96 -5.75
N VAL A 16 -16.37 -2.45 -5.89
CA VAL A 16 -17.49 -3.19 -6.49
C VAL A 16 -17.21 -3.45 -7.98
N ILE A 17 -16.83 -2.41 -8.74
CA ILE A 17 -16.61 -2.49 -10.20
C ILE A 17 -15.46 -3.44 -10.55
N TYR A 18 -14.35 -3.35 -9.81
CA TYR A 18 -13.12 -4.10 -10.10
C TYR A 18 -12.98 -5.36 -9.25
N LYS A 19 -14.05 -5.84 -8.63
CA LYS A 19 -14.03 -7.04 -7.80
C LYS A 19 -13.41 -8.22 -8.56
N GLY A 20 -12.47 -8.92 -7.94
CA GLY A 20 -11.81 -10.10 -8.52
C GLY A 20 -10.82 -9.80 -9.65
N LYS A 21 -10.46 -8.53 -9.88
CA LYS A 21 -9.46 -8.14 -10.89
C LYS A 21 -8.00 -8.17 -10.41
N LEU A 22 -7.77 -8.57 -9.17
CA LEU A 22 -6.42 -8.66 -8.60
C LEU A 22 -5.96 -10.13 -8.50
N PRO A 23 -4.65 -10.39 -8.63
CA PRO A 23 -4.08 -11.72 -8.48
C PRO A 23 -4.43 -12.37 -7.14
N THR A 24 -4.78 -13.64 -7.18
CA THR A 24 -5.11 -14.43 -5.98
C THR A 24 -4.07 -15.49 -5.64
N LYS A 25 -3.10 -15.68 -6.53
CA LYS A 25 -1.94 -16.55 -6.34
C LYS A 25 -0.71 -15.85 -6.91
N SER A 26 0.43 -16.11 -6.30
CA SER A 26 1.71 -15.71 -6.86
C SER A 26 2.21 -16.80 -7.80
N GLU A 27 2.66 -16.41 -8.98
CA GLU A 27 3.42 -17.28 -9.89
C GLU A 27 4.94 -17.16 -9.63
N MET A 28 5.34 -16.26 -8.71
CA MET A 28 6.71 -15.93 -8.41
C MET A 28 7.12 -16.51 -7.05
N SER A 29 8.30 -17.12 -6.98
CA SER A 29 8.82 -17.71 -5.73
C SER A 29 9.36 -16.66 -4.75
N ASN A 30 9.91 -15.54 -5.25
CA ASN A 30 10.48 -14.49 -4.43
C ASN A 30 10.18 -13.10 -5.01
N PRO A 31 8.92 -12.63 -4.89
CA PRO A 31 8.51 -11.37 -5.48
C PRO A 31 9.29 -10.21 -4.87
N LYS A 32 9.81 -9.35 -5.74
CA LYS A 32 10.53 -8.14 -5.34
C LYS A 32 9.58 -7.14 -4.69
N MET A 33 10.08 -6.51 -3.64
CA MET A 33 9.38 -5.44 -2.94
C MET A 33 9.78 -4.10 -3.55
N GLU A 34 8.78 -3.28 -3.85
CA GLU A 34 8.92 -1.97 -4.49
C GLU A 34 8.41 -0.86 -3.58
N TYR A 35 9.09 0.29 -3.62
CA TYR A 35 8.73 1.48 -2.86
C TYR A 35 7.98 2.46 -3.76
N GLU A 36 6.72 2.72 -3.44
CA GLU A 36 5.94 3.75 -4.13
C GLU A 36 6.17 5.10 -3.45
N GLY A 37 6.87 5.99 -4.15
CA GLY A 37 7.41 7.23 -3.56
C GLY A 37 6.36 8.21 -3.03
N PHE A 38 5.20 8.31 -3.67
CA PHE A 38 4.18 9.32 -3.34
C PHE A 38 3.32 8.96 -2.14
N SER A 39 3.06 7.68 -1.92
CA SER A 39 2.34 7.13 -0.77
C SER A 39 3.28 6.72 0.35
N GLY A 40 4.58 6.61 0.06
CA GLY A 40 5.58 6.08 0.97
C GLY A 40 5.33 4.63 1.35
N ALA A 41 4.52 3.90 0.56
CA ALA A 41 4.09 2.54 0.84
C ALA A 41 4.91 1.51 0.05
N PHE A 42 4.81 0.26 0.47
CA PHE A 42 5.45 -0.87 -0.17
C PHE A 42 4.43 -1.82 -0.77
N ILE A 43 4.77 -2.31 -1.96
CA ILE A 43 4.04 -3.35 -2.68
C ILE A 43 5.01 -4.41 -3.17
N TRP A 44 4.49 -5.59 -3.45
CA TRP A 44 5.24 -6.66 -4.10
C TRP A 44 4.86 -6.73 -5.56
N GLU A 45 5.81 -7.04 -6.43
CA GLU A 45 5.64 -7.07 -7.88
C GLU A 45 4.54 -8.03 -8.35
N ASP A 46 4.27 -9.09 -7.59
CA ASP A 46 3.24 -10.07 -7.91
C ASP A 46 1.82 -9.62 -7.57
N GLU A 47 1.65 -8.46 -6.92
CA GLU A 47 0.35 -8.01 -6.39
C GLU A 47 -0.58 -7.44 -7.47
N GLY A 48 -0.08 -7.24 -8.68
CA GLY A 48 -0.85 -6.81 -9.85
C GLY A 48 -1.39 -5.38 -9.77
N LEU A 49 -0.89 -4.57 -8.83
CA LEU A 49 -1.39 -3.21 -8.58
C LEU A 49 -0.86 -2.18 -9.59
N TRP A 50 0.22 -2.48 -10.30
CA TRP A 50 0.76 -1.59 -11.34
C TRP A 50 0.09 -1.79 -12.69
N GLU A 51 -0.30 -3.03 -12.97
CA GLU A 51 -0.91 -3.48 -14.22
C GLU A 51 -2.43 -3.29 -14.21
N THR A 52 -3.00 -3.00 -13.03
CA THR A 52 -4.44 -2.80 -12.88
C THR A 52 -4.90 -1.40 -13.28
N ASN A 53 -6.21 -1.18 -13.20
CA ASN A 53 -6.80 0.13 -13.48
C ASN A 53 -6.31 1.19 -12.47
N HIS A 54 -5.94 2.37 -12.97
CA HIS A 54 -5.44 3.48 -12.14
C HIS A 54 -6.38 3.89 -11.00
N LEU A 55 -7.71 3.78 -11.16
CA LEU A 55 -8.69 4.07 -10.09
C LEU A 55 -8.58 3.04 -8.97
N LEU A 56 -8.41 1.76 -9.33
CA LEU A 56 -8.22 0.69 -8.36
C LEU A 56 -6.87 0.86 -7.65
N ALA A 57 -5.79 1.10 -8.39
CA ALA A 57 -4.47 1.36 -7.83
C ALA A 57 -4.49 2.54 -6.84
N ASN A 58 -5.15 3.66 -7.21
CA ASN A 58 -5.33 4.81 -6.33
C ASN A 58 -6.15 4.49 -5.07
N ALA A 59 -7.21 3.70 -5.19
CA ALA A 59 -7.98 3.24 -4.02
C ALA A 59 -7.13 2.32 -3.12
N PHE A 60 -6.28 1.48 -3.71
CA PHE A 60 -5.39 0.59 -2.97
C PHE A 60 -4.25 1.32 -2.26
N LYS A 61 -3.93 2.58 -2.60
CA LYS A 61 -2.96 3.38 -1.84
C LYS A 61 -3.29 3.45 -0.35
N TYR A 62 -4.57 3.47 0.03
CA TYR A 62 -5.00 3.44 1.44
C TYR A 62 -4.80 2.06 2.08
N VAL A 63 -5.07 0.99 1.30
CA VAL A 63 -4.93 -0.40 1.72
C VAL A 63 -3.46 -0.74 2.00
N ILE A 64 -2.58 -0.44 1.06
CA ILE A 64 -1.14 -0.74 1.15
C ILE A 64 -0.47 0.09 2.24
N HIS A 65 -0.95 1.32 2.47
CA HIS A 65 -0.45 2.15 3.57
C HIS A 65 -0.82 1.53 4.93
N HIS A 66 -2.09 1.15 5.14
CA HIS A 66 -2.47 0.45 6.36
C HIS A 66 -1.67 -0.84 6.55
N ARG A 67 -1.54 -1.66 5.50
CA ARG A 67 -0.74 -2.88 5.54
C ARG A 67 0.71 -2.61 5.96
N MET A 68 1.35 -1.60 5.37
CA MET A 68 2.70 -1.22 5.75
C MET A 68 2.81 -0.94 7.25
N THR A 69 1.83 -0.23 7.84
CA THR A 69 1.83 0.04 9.30
C THR A 69 1.74 -1.22 10.15
N LEU A 70 1.13 -2.31 9.64
CA LEU A 70 1.11 -3.61 10.31
C LEU A 70 2.49 -4.28 10.29
N ILE A 71 3.23 -4.12 9.18
CA ILE A 71 4.56 -4.72 9.00
C ILE A 71 5.63 -3.98 9.81
N ILE A 72 5.71 -2.65 9.69
CA ILE A 72 6.80 -1.85 10.28
C ILE A 72 6.51 -1.41 11.72
N GLY A 73 5.27 -1.59 12.18
CA GLY A 73 4.77 -1.10 13.45
C GLY A 73 4.43 0.39 13.45
N SER A 74 3.47 0.77 14.29
CA SER A 74 2.88 2.12 14.32
C SER A 74 3.84 3.25 14.71
N LYS A 75 5.01 2.92 15.27
CA LYS A 75 6.06 3.87 15.69
C LYS A 75 6.92 4.36 14.52
N ASN A 76 6.97 3.61 13.43
CA ASN A 76 7.74 3.92 12.23
C ASN A 76 6.86 4.50 11.10
N ASP A 77 5.59 4.79 11.42
CA ASP A 77 4.64 5.41 10.51
C ASP A 77 4.88 6.93 10.41
N VAL A 78 5.50 7.32 9.31
CA VAL A 78 5.81 8.72 8.93
C VAL A 78 4.85 9.21 7.84
N GLY A 79 3.65 8.65 7.72
CA GLY A 79 2.59 9.17 6.85
C GLY A 79 2.11 10.55 7.32
N VAL A 80 2.77 11.63 6.87
CA VAL A 80 2.55 13.03 7.30
C VAL A 80 1.12 13.55 7.02
N MET A 81 0.30 12.82 6.24
CA MET A 81 -0.94 13.37 5.69
C MET A 81 -2.13 12.40 5.63
N ARG A 82 -2.10 11.27 6.35
CA ARG A 82 -3.15 10.24 6.27
C ARG A 82 -3.77 9.87 7.62
N SER A 83 -5.06 9.53 7.60
CA SER A 83 -5.79 9.12 8.79
C SER A 83 -5.71 7.60 8.96
N LYS A 84 -4.95 7.13 9.96
CA LYS A 84 -4.85 5.69 10.31
C LYS A 84 -6.21 4.99 10.40
N LYS A 85 -7.19 5.67 10.98
CA LYS A 85 -8.57 5.15 11.12
C LYS A 85 -9.26 4.99 9.76
N PHE A 86 -9.09 5.97 8.86
CA PHE A 86 -9.67 5.91 7.53
C PHE A 86 -9.05 4.78 6.71
N ASP A 87 -7.72 4.70 6.69
CA ASP A 87 -6.97 3.68 5.94
C ASP A 87 -7.34 2.27 6.43
N LYS A 88 -7.47 2.07 7.74
CA LYS A 88 -7.98 0.82 8.32
C LYS A 88 -9.38 0.48 7.81
N GLN A 89 -10.30 1.45 7.75
CA GLN A 89 -11.65 1.20 7.22
C GLN A 89 -11.64 0.80 5.74
N ILE A 90 -10.75 1.41 4.94
CA ILE A 90 -10.60 1.05 3.53
C ILE A 90 -9.96 -0.34 3.39
N PHE A 91 -8.98 -0.66 4.22
CA PHE A 91 -8.35 -1.99 4.28
C PHE A 91 -9.38 -3.09 4.59
N GLU A 92 -10.19 -2.93 5.65
CA GLU A 92 -11.26 -3.89 5.98
C GLU A 92 -12.30 -4.02 4.87
N MET A 93 -12.59 -2.92 4.18
CA MET A 93 -13.47 -2.96 3.01
C MET A 93 -12.83 -3.77 1.88
N ALA A 94 -11.56 -3.53 1.57
CA ALA A 94 -10.83 -4.25 0.53
C ALA A 94 -10.80 -5.76 0.79
N LYS A 95 -10.61 -6.19 2.06
CA LYS A 95 -10.70 -7.61 2.44
C LYS A 95 -12.04 -8.26 2.12
N LYS A 96 -13.15 -7.50 2.13
CA LYS A 96 -14.48 -8.04 1.76
C LYS A 96 -14.64 -8.24 0.26
N TYR A 97 -14.06 -7.36 -0.55
CA TYR A 97 -14.19 -7.40 -2.01
C TYR A 97 -13.10 -8.24 -2.69
N PHE A 98 -11.93 -8.33 -2.07
CA PHE A 98 -10.74 -9.03 -2.57
C PHE A 98 -10.20 -10.02 -1.52
N PRO A 99 -11.02 -10.96 -1.00
CA PRO A 99 -10.64 -11.79 0.15
C PRO A 99 -9.40 -12.65 -0.09
N ASN A 100 -9.19 -13.06 -1.34
CA ASN A 100 -8.08 -13.93 -1.74
C ASN A 100 -6.94 -13.17 -2.42
N TRP A 101 -6.92 -11.84 -2.38
CA TRP A 101 -5.80 -11.09 -2.96
C TRP A 101 -4.51 -11.42 -2.20
N ILE A 102 -3.45 -11.76 -2.94
CA ILE A 102 -2.19 -12.22 -2.35
C ILE A 102 -1.53 -11.19 -1.43
N GLY A 103 -1.80 -9.90 -1.64
CA GLY A 103 -1.29 -8.84 -0.79
C GLY A 103 -1.84 -8.88 0.64
N PHE A 104 -2.89 -9.69 0.90
CA PHE A 104 -3.42 -9.98 2.23
C PHE A 104 -2.87 -11.24 2.88
N ASP A 105 -1.87 -11.90 2.27
CA ASP A 105 -1.17 -13.00 2.91
C ASP A 105 -0.62 -12.58 4.28
N ILE A 106 -0.68 -13.47 5.26
CA ILE A 106 -0.29 -13.19 6.64
C ILE A 106 1.17 -12.73 6.75
N SER A 107 2.05 -13.24 5.89
CA SER A 107 3.46 -12.85 5.80
C SER A 107 3.65 -11.39 5.37
N ARG A 108 2.66 -10.80 4.70
CA ARG A 108 2.65 -9.40 4.23
C ARG A 108 1.76 -8.50 5.07
N CYS A 109 1.03 -9.03 6.03
CA CYS A 109 0.07 -8.29 6.85
C CYS A 109 0.34 -8.41 8.36
N SER A 110 1.49 -8.97 8.74
CA SER A 110 1.91 -9.13 10.12
C SER A 110 3.27 -8.47 10.35
N TYR A 111 3.53 -8.09 11.60
CA TYR A 111 4.83 -7.54 11.98
C TYR A 111 5.93 -8.56 11.69
N ASN A 112 6.97 -8.12 11.00
CA ASN A 112 8.16 -8.93 10.71
C ASN A 112 9.38 -8.00 10.72
N THR A 113 10.32 -8.26 11.63
CA THR A 113 11.49 -7.40 11.85
C THR A 113 12.40 -7.32 10.62
N ASP A 114 12.70 -8.44 9.96
CA ASP A 114 13.57 -8.46 8.78
C ASP A 114 12.98 -7.68 7.60
N VAL A 115 11.67 -7.86 7.37
CA VAL A 115 10.92 -7.16 6.33
C VAL A 115 10.84 -5.66 6.67
N ALA A 116 10.56 -5.32 7.93
CA ALA A 116 10.51 -3.95 8.39
C ALA A 116 11.86 -3.24 8.22
N ASP A 117 12.96 -3.86 8.63
CA ASP A 117 14.31 -3.30 8.49
C ASP A 117 14.70 -3.12 7.03
N ARG A 118 14.30 -4.07 6.17
CA ARG A 118 14.47 -3.94 4.71
C ARG A 118 13.68 -2.75 4.15
N MET A 119 12.41 -2.60 4.53
CA MET A 119 11.57 -1.46 4.13
C MET A 119 12.18 -0.13 4.57
N MET A 120 12.63 -0.04 5.82
CA MET A 120 13.24 1.19 6.36
C MET A 120 14.54 1.56 5.63
N ARG A 121 15.38 0.58 5.28
CA ARG A 121 16.58 0.81 4.47
C ARG A 121 16.25 1.31 3.07
N ILE A 122 15.29 0.68 2.37
CA ILE A 122 14.86 1.12 1.04
C ILE A 122 14.33 2.55 1.09
N ARG A 123 13.47 2.85 2.09
CA ARG A 123 12.91 4.18 2.29
C ARG A 123 13.98 5.23 2.55
N LYS A 124 14.98 4.93 3.37
CA LYS A 124 16.12 5.83 3.63
C LYS A 124 16.86 6.18 2.34
N VAL A 125 17.14 5.18 1.50
CA VAL A 125 17.80 5.37 0.20
C VAL A 125 16.91 6.19 -0.74
N ALA A 126 15.61 5.93 -0.79
CA ALA A 126 14.67 6.67 -1.63
C ALA A 126 14.59 8.15 -1.22
N ASN A 127 14.51 8.44 0.08
CA ASN A 127 14.53 9.80 0.62
C ASN A 127 15.84 10.52 0.27
N TRP A 128 16.99 9.84 0.41
CA TRP A 128 18.29 10.42 0.04
C TRP A 128 18.35 10.75 -1.46
N LYS A 129 17.89 9.85 -2.34
CA LYS A 129 17.83 10.11 -3.79
C LYS A 129 16.94 11.31 -4.11
N PHE A 130 15.78 11.41 -3.48
CA PHE A 130 14.86 12.53 -3.66
C PHE A 130 15.48 13.86 -3.21
N GLN A 131 16.12 13.89 -2.03
CA GLN A 131 16.83 15.08 -1.55
C GLN A 131 17.99 15.48 -2.48
N LYS A 132 18.73 14.50 -2.99
CA LYS A 132 19.81 14.75 -3.94
C LYS A 132 19.29 15.43 -5.21
N LEU A 133 18.20 14.95 -5.79
CA LEU A 133 17.56 15.56 -6.97
C LEU A 133 17.14 17.01 -6.71
N LEU A 134 16.48 17.27 -5.57
CA LEU A 134 16.07 18.64 -5.19
C LEU A 134 17.26 19.60 -5.00
N ASN A 135 18.41 19.09 -4.57
CA ASN A 135 19.61 19.89 -4.38
C ASN A 135 20.41 20.09 -5.68
N GLU A 136 20.25 19.23 -6.68
CA GLU A 136 20.88 19.35 -8.00
C GLU A 136 20.06 20.22 -8.97
N GLU A 137 18.75 20.38 -8.72
CA GLU A 137 17.85 21.28 -9.47
C GLU A 137 17.84 22.74 -8.94
N ASN A 138 18.59 23.04 -7.88
CA ASN A 138 18.82 24.39 -7.33
C ASN A 138 20.26 24.86 -7.60
#